data_AF-A0A1M7RYV5-F1
#
_entry.id   AF-A0A1M7RYV5-F1
#
_cell.length_a   1.000
_cell.length_b   1.000
_cell.length_c   1.000
_cell.angle_alpha   90.00
_cell.angle_beta   90.00
_cell.angle_gamma   90.00
#
_symmetry.space_group_name_H-M   'P 1'
#
loop_
_entity.id
_entity.type
_entity.pdbx_description
1 polymer ?
#
loop_
_entity_poly.entity_id
_entity_poly.type
_entity_poly.pdbx_seq_one_letter_code
_entity_poly.pdbx_strand_id
1 'polypeptide(L)'
;MGNFALEGFKYLYKSEEKDEVLLDLEDWFSNKGRVPFHDYFDNTTVSTLILNNLDAHAAFVGGDPVISQYDICYAMLDTMFIREHTRSKDAKLIIEYGASNDYIQKHFLNILAELKPESEYIKENDDRKSDMVVLNGVGECTDPEVAVKNAYETLKDGGVLFAMCIGQTPLKQEIERAFPNEKKYLLAPDCVIWKVRK
;
A
#
# COMPACT_ATOMS: atom_id res chain seq x y z
N MET A 1 -3.49 34.16 16.21
CA MET A 1 -3.18 33.85 14.80
C MET A 1 -2.46 32.51 14.77
N GLY A 2 -3.00 31.49 14.11
CA GLY A 2 -2.49 30.11 14.21
C GLY A 2 -1.48 29.72 13.12
N ASN A 3 -0.79 28.59 13.33
CA ASN A 3 0.17 28.00 12.39
C ASN A 3 0.07 26.46 12.36
N PHE A 4 0.60 25.83 11.32
CA PHE A 4 0.65 24.37 11.21
C PHE A 4 2.01 23.83 11.67
N ALA A 5 2.01 22.63 12.24
CA ALA A 5 3.22 21.93 12.69
C ALA A 5 3.10 20.40 12.49
N LEU A 6 4.23 19.76 12.23
CA LEU A 6 4.39 18.31 12.37
C LEU A 6 5.25 18.08 13.61
N GLU A 7 4.69 17.44 14.63
CA GLU A 7 5.38 17.18 15.90
C GLU A 7 5.23 15.69 16.25
N GLY A 8 6.36 14.98 16.31
CA GLY A 8 6.34 13.52 16.25
C GLY A 8 5.64 13.05 14.98
N PHE A 9 4.73 12.09 15.12
CA PHE A 9 3.95 11.50 14.04
C PHE A 9 2.53 12.10 13.90
N LYS A 10 2.29 13.30 14.45
CA LYS A 10 0.97 13.96 14.45
C LYS A 10 1.00 15.27 13.67
N TYR A 11 0.04 15.44 12.77
CA TYR A 11 -0.12 16.66 11.97
C TYR A 11 -1.09 17.61 12.67
N LEU A 12 -0.61 18.79 13.05
CA LEU A 12 -1.26 19.70 13.99
C LEU A 12 -1.58 21.06 13.36
N TYR A 13 -2.70 21.65 13.78
CA TYR A 13 -2.96 23.09 13.70
C TYR A 13 -2.88 23.68 15.11
N LYS A 14 -2.04 24.70 15.30
CA LYS A 14 -1.76 25.34 16.58
C LYS A 14 -2.39 26.73 16.66
N SER A 15 -2.92 27.07 17.83
CA SER A 15 -3.54 28.38 18.08
C SER A 15 -3.29 28.85 19.50
N GLU A 16 -3.56 30.14 19.76
CA GLU A 16 -3.43 30.75 21.09
C GLU A 16 -4.40 30.18 22.14
N GLU A 17 -5.43 29.43 21.71
CA GLU A 17 -6.43 28.82 22.61
C GLU A 17 -6.19 27.32 22.83
N LYS A 18 -5.83 26.57 21.79
CA LYS A 18 -5.40 25.16 21.84
C LYS A 18 -4.74 24.68 20.54
N ASP A 19 -4.13 23.50 20.59
CA ASP A 19 -3.75 22.71 19.42
C ASP A 19 -4.89 21.76 18.98
N GLU A 20 -4.93 21.41 17.70
CA GLU A 20 -5.91 20.50 17.08
C GLU A 20 -5.19 19.48 16.18
N VAL A 21 -5.53 18.19 16.32
CA VAL A 21 -4.92 17.08 15.59
C VAL A 21 -5.73 16.79 14.32
N LEU A 22 -5.07 16.89 13.16
CA LEU A 22 -5.70 16.74 11.84
C LEU A 22 -5.49 15.33 11.25
N LEU A 23 -4.34 14.73 11.54
CA LEU A 23 -4.02 13.34 11.25
C LEU A 23 -3.09 12.82 12.34
N ASP A 24 -3.46 11.69 12.93
CA ASP A 24 -2.63 10.96 13.88
C ASP A 24 -2.17 9.66 13.20
N LEU A 25 -0.87 9.53 12.93
CA LEU A 25 -0.29 8.33 12.33
C LEU A 25 -0.02 7.23 13.39
N GLU A 26 -0.11 7.58 14.68
CA GLU A 26 -0.02 6.63 15.81
C GLU A 26 -1.41 6.09 16.16
N ASP A 27 -2.42 6.97 16.30
CA ASP A 27 -3.83 6.59 16.46
C ASP A 27 -4.60 6.64 15.14
N TRP A 28 -4.37 5.64 14.29
CA TRP A 28 -5.23 5.40 13.12
C TRP A 28 -6.70 5.17 13.53
N PHE A 29 -6.98 4.58 14.69
CA PHE A 29 -8.35 4.36 15.22
C PHE A 29 -9.07 5.66 15.66
N SER A 30 -8.47 6.85 15.50
CA SER A 30 -9.16 8.14 15.49
C SER A 30 -10.00 8.33 14.20
N ASN A 31 -9.56 7.74 13.07
CA ASN A 31 -10.23 7.80 11.76
C ASN A 31 -11.43 6.83 11.63
N LYS A 32 -12.04 6.43 12.76
CA LYS A 32 -12.96 5.28 12.96
C LYS A 32 -14.14 5.11 11.99
N GLY A 33 -14.53 6.15 11.25
CA GLY A 33 -15.56 6.08 10.22
C GLY A 33 -15.10 5.53 8.86
N ARG A 34 -13.81 5.19 8.68
CA ARG A 34 -13.21 4.96 7.35
C ARG A 34 -12.51 3.60 7.18
N VAL A 35 -11.99 3.00 8.25
CA VAL A 35 -11.34 1.67 8.31
C VAL A 35 -11.57 1.08 9.72
N PRO A 36 -11.72 -0.26 9.91
CA PRO A 36 -11.82 -0.90 11.24
C PRO A 36 -10.45 -1.12 11.92
N PHE A 37 -10.36 -0.86 13.23
CA PHE A 37 -9.16 -0.13 13.82
C PHE A 37 -8.62 -0.29 15.46
N HIS A 38 -9.89 -0.86 15.74
CA HIS A 38 -10.44 -2.06 16.48
C HIS A 38 -9.74 -3.41 16.19
N ASP A 39 -9.49 -4.22 17.24
CA ASP A 39 -8.65 -5.44 17.22
C ASP A 39 -9.00 -6.46 16.13
N TYR A 40 -7.98 -7.07 15.51
CA TYR A 40 -8.17 -8.04 14.43
C TYR A 40 -7.89 -9.49 14.85
N PHE A 41 -6.76 -9.74 15.51
CA PHE A 41 -6.35 -11.02 16.09
C PHE A 41 -5.41 -10.74 17.27
N ASP A 42 -5.53 -11.50 18.37
CA ASP A 42 -4.59 -11.58 19.50
C ASP A 42 -3.91 -10.26 19.98
N ASN A 43 -4.69 -9.17 20.01
CA ASN A 43 -4.29 -7.79 20.40
C ASN A 43 -3.41 -7.04 19.37
N THR A 44 -3.19 -7.57 18.16
CA THR A 44 -2.53 -6.85 17.06
C THR A 44 -3.51 -5.85 16.42
N THR A 45 -3.11 -4.57 16.40
CA THR A 45 -3.86 -3.50 15.73
C THR A 45 -3.34 -3.24 14.33
N VAL A 46 -4.21 -2.79 13.41
CA VAL A 46 -3.80 -2.31 12.06
C VAL A 46 -2.77 -1.18 12.14
N SER A 47 -2.88 -0.28 13.14
CA SER A 47 -1.90 0.77 13.41
C SER A 47 -0.53 0.18 13.75
N THR A 48 -0.49 -0.78 14.68
CA THR A 48 0.72 -1.52 15.06
C THR A 48 1.33 -2.26 13.87
N LEU A 49 0.51 -2.91 13.04
CA LEU A 49 0.97 -3.63 11.86
C LEU A 49 1.59 -2.70 10.80
N ILE A 50 1.00 -1.53 10.58
CA ILE A 50 1.58 -0.49 9.70
C ILE A 50 2.90 0.03 10.26
N LEU A 51 2.96 0.38 11.55
CA LEU A 51 4.18 0.89 12.19
C LEU A 51 5.31 -0.15 12.19
N ASN A 52 5.00 -1.41 12.55
CA ASN A 52 5.94 -2.53 12.46
C ASN A 52 6.47 -2.72 11.03
N ASN A 53 5.63 -2.53 10.01
CA ASN A 53 6.06 -2.56 8.61
C ASN A 53 7.02 -1.41 8.28
N LEU A 54 6.74 -0.18 8.72
CA LEU A 54 7.63 0.97 8.50
C LEU A 54 8.98 0.81 9.22
N ASP A 55 8.99 0.35 10.47
CA ASP A 55 10.24 0.07 11.21
C ASP A 55 11.06 -1.03 10.51
N ALA A 56 10.39 -2.12 10.09
CA ALA A 56 11.01 -3.18 9.32
C ALA A 56 11.43 -2.75 7.90
N HIS A 57 10.83 -1.68 7.36
CA HIS A 57 11.19 -1.08 6.08
C HIS A 57 12.45 -0.22 6.22
N ALA A 58 12.46 0.72 7.17
CA ALA A 58 13.61 1.57 7.49
C ALA A 58 14.87 0.73 7.80
N ALA A 59 14.72 -0.35 8.57
CA ALA A 59 15.80 -1.30 8.87
C ALA A 59 16.28 -2.11 7.65
N PHE A 60 15.48 -2.24 6.60
CA PHE A 60 15.82 -2.98 5.37
C PHE A 60 16.44 -2.08 4.30
N VAL A 61 15.90 -0.87 4.09
CA VAL A 61 16.45 0.08 3.12
C VAL A 61 17.76 0.71 3.60
N GLY A 62 18.07 0.61 4.90
CA GLY A 62 19.43 0.77 5.45
C GLY A 62 20.06 2.16 5.31
N GLY A 63 19.28 3.16 4.86
CA GLY A 63 19.77 4.49 4.53
C GLY A 63 19.40 4.98 3.12
N ASP A 64 18.63 4.24 2.32
CA ASP A 64 18.08 4.77 1.06
C ASP A 64 17.19 6.01 1.33
N PRO A 65 17.62 7.21 0.91
CA PRO A 65 16.89 8.45 1.17
C PRO A 65 15.73 8.66 0.18
N VAL A 66 15.74 7.95 -0.95
CA VAL A 66 14.69 8.01 -1.97
C VAL A 66 13.50 7.19 -1.51
N ILE A 67 13.69 6.06 -0.82
CA ILE A 67 12.55 5.23 -0.40
C ILE A 67 11.94 5.73 0.91
N SER A 68 12.75 6.14 1.90
CA SER A 68 12.24 6.62 3.21
C SER A 68 11.37 7.88 3.12
N GLN A 69 11.62 8.79 2.17
CA GLN A 69 10.69 9.92 1.89
C GLN A 69 9.29 9.47 1.40
N TYR A 70 9.11 8.20 1.03
CA TYR A 70 7.83 7.60 0.62
C TYR A 70 7.27 6.60 1.65
N ASP A 71 7.76 6.56 2.89
CA ASP A 71 7.19 5.72 3.96
C ASP A 71 5.66 5.90 4.10
N ILE A 72 5.16 7.13 3.90
CA ILE A 72 3.72 7.43 3.90
C ILE A 72 2.95 6.82 2.70
N CYS A 73 3.62 6.55 1.57
CA CYS A 73 3.04 5.77 0.47
C CYS A 73 2.88 4.30 0.88
N TYR A 74 3.90 3.69 1.48
CA TYR A 74 3.81 2.32 1.99
C TYR A 74 2.71 2.18 3.06
N ALA A 75 2.65 3.10 4.03
CA ALA A 75 1.60 3.10 5.05
C ALA A 75 0.17 3.15 4.47
N MET A 76 -0.04 3.94 3.40
CA MET A 76 -1.32 4.01 2.71
C MET A 76 -1.59 2.76 1.85
N LEU A 77 -0.57 2.22 1.19
CA LEU A 77 -0.65 0.98 0.42
C LEU A 77 -1.06 -0.20 1.33
N ASP A 78 -0.42 -0.32 2.49
CA ASP A 78 -0.70 -1.31 3.53
C ASP A 78 -2.13 -1.15 4.07
N THR A 79 -2.53 0.08 4.40
CA THR A 79 -3.92 0.40 4.80
C THR A 79 -4.93 -0.03 3.74
N MET A 80 -4.63 0.20 2.46
CA MET A 80 -5.48 -0.17 1.33
C MET A 80 -5.52 -1.70 1.12
N PHE A 81 -4.39 -2.38 1.27
CA PHE A 81 -4.26 -3.84 1.19
C PHE A 81 -5.02 -4.52 2.32
N ILE A 82 -4.72 -4.20 3.58
CA ILE A 82 -5.41 -4.70 4.78
C ILE A 82 -6.92 -4.55 4.63
N ARG A 83 -7.39 -3.36 4.21
CA ARG A 83 -8.82 -3.06 4.04
C ARG A 83 -9.51 -3.92 2.98
N GLU A 84 -8.83 -4.38 1.91
CA GLU A 84 -9.44 -5.30 0.93
C GLU A 84 -9.19 -6.77 1.24
N HIS A 85 -8.03 -7.09 1.83
CA HIS A 85 -7.66 -8.45 2.23
C HIS A 85 -8.68 -9.01 3.23
N THR A 86 -9.04 -8.22 4.24
CA THR A 86 -9.91 -8.61 5.37
C THR A 86 -11.41 -8.63 5.04
N ARG A 87 -11.84 -8.25 3.83
CA ARG A 87 -13.27 -8.19 3.45
C ARG A 87 -13.95 -9.54 3.30
N SER A 88 -13.16 -10.60 3.10
CA SER A 88 -13.63 -11.97 3.29
C SER A 88 -12.73 -12.69 4.29
N LYS A 89 -13.28 -13.73 4.91
CA LYS A 89 -12.54 -14.68 5.75
C LYS A 89 -11.67 -15.63 4.93
N ASP A 90 -12.02 -15.86 3.66
CA ASP A 90 -11.34 -16.84 2.81
C ASP A 90 -9.87 -16.47 2.56
N ALA A 91 -9.02 -17.50 2.47
CA ALA A 91 -7.66 -17.43 1.94
C ALA A 91 -7.66 -16.74 0.56
N LYS A 92 -6.61 -15.98 0.27
CA LYS A 92 -6.47 -15.29 -1.02
C LYS A 92 -5.21 -15.70 -1.75
N LEU A 93 -5.28 -15.73 -3.07
CA LEU A 93 -4.11 -15.72 -3.95
C LEU A 93 -3.80 -14.27 -4.35
N ILE A 94 -2.58 -13.84 -4.07
CA ILE A 94 -2.02 -12.53 -4.45
C ILE A 94 -0.84 -12.78 -5.40
N ILE A 95 -0.81 -12.07 -6.53
CA ILE A 95 0.28 -12.16 -7.52
C ILE A 95 0.89 -10.78 -7.77
N GLU A 96 2.21 -10.68 -7.78
CA GLU A 96 2.98 -9.47 -8.07
C GLU A 96 3.68 -9.53 -9.44
N TYR A 97 3.48 -8.47 -10.20
CA TYR A 97 4.20 -8.15 -11.44
C TYR A 97 4.86 -6.77 -11.31
N GLY A 98 5.92 -6.49 -12.07
CA GLY A 98 6.55 -5.16 -12.10
C GLY A 98 8.07 -5.22 -11.92
N ALA A 99 8.58 -4.43 -10.98
CA ALA A 99 9.98 -4.45 -10.56
C ALA A 99 10.31 -5.70 -9.72
N SER A 100 11.57 -6.13 -9.78
CA SER A 100 12.02 -7.40 -9.17
C SER A 100 12.25 -7.33 -7.65
N ASN A 101 12.43 -6.13 -7.08
CA ASN A 101 12.74 -5.91 -5.66
C ASN A 101 11.58 -6.27 -4.71
N ASP A 102 11.90 -6.46 -3.43
CA ASP A 102 10.98 -7.02 -2.43
C ASP A 102 10.21 -5.96 -1.62
N TYR A 103 10.25 -4.68 -2.03
CA TYR A 103 9.75 -3.59 -1.18
C TYR A 103 8.25 -3.71 -0.87
N ILE A 104 7.39 -3.96 -1.86
CA ILE A 104 5.95 -4.17 -1.62
C ILE A 104 5.70 -5.57 -1.07
N GLN A 105 6.38 -6.59 -1.61
CA GLN A 105 6.25 -7.99 -1.17
C GLN A 105 6.44 -8.14 0.33
N LYS A 106 7.49 -7.53 0.90
CA LYS A 106 7.81 -7.65 2.33
C LYS A 106 6.66 -7.14 3.21
N HIS A 107 6.10 -5.99 2.86
CA HIS A 107 4.99 -5.39 3.61
C HIS A 107 3.76 -6.31 3.58
N PHE A 108 3.42 -6.82 2.40
CA PHE A 108 2.22 -7.62 2.22
C PHE A 108 2.41 -9.01 2.85
N LEU A 109 3.59 -9.63 2.77
CA LEU A 109 3.89 -10.89 3.46
C LEU A 109 3.76 -10.77 4.98
N ASN A 110 4.28 -9.69 5.59
CA ASN A 110 4.09 -9.43 7.02
C ASN A 110 2.58 -9.32 7.37
N ILE A 111 1.82 -8.58 6.55
CA ILE A 111 0.37 -8.42 6.74
C ILE A 111 -0.39 -9.75 6.61
N LEU A 112 0.01 -10.61 5.67
CA LEU A 112 -0.59 -11.93 5.50
C LEU A 112 -0.26 -12.84 6.68
N ALA A 113 0.99 -12.85 7.16
CA ALA A 113 1.41 -13.68 8.29
C ALA A 113 0.59 -13.40 9.56
N GLU A 114 0.30 -12.13 9.84
CA GLU A 114 -0.47 -11.69 11.02
C GLU A 114 -2.00 -11.83 10.85
N LEU A 115 -2.55 -11.56 9.65
CA LEU A 115 -4.00 -11.47 9.46
C LEU A 115 -4.65 -12.68 8.78
N LYS A 116 -3.90 -13.44 7.96
CA LYS A 116 -4.39 -14.61 7.21
C LYS A 116 -3.25 -15.46 6.61
N PRO A 117 -2.46 -16.17 7.44
CA PRO A 117 -1.24 -16.88 7.02
C PRO A 117 -1.49 -18.03 6.02
N GLU A 118 -2.73 -18.45 5.83
CA GLU A 118 -3.14 -19.40 4.79
C GLU A 118 -3.26 -18.79 3.37
N SER A 119 -3.01 -17.47 3.24
CA SER A 119 -3.01 -16.78 1.94
C SER A 119 -1.66 -16.88 1.25
N GLU A 120 -1.70 -16.96 -0.08
CA GLU A 120 -0.53 -17.21 -0.92
C GLU A 120 -0.11 -15.91 -1.63
N TYR A 121 1.17 -15.57 -1.57
CA TYR A 121 1.75 -14.44 -2.29
C TYR A 121 2.84 -14.94 -3.24
N ILE A 122 2.69 -14.63 -4.53
CA ILE A 122 3.56 -15.11 -5.60
C ILE A 122 4.13 -13.92 -6.35
N LYS A 123 5.44 -13.96 -6.64
CA LYS A 123 6.04 -13.19 -7.72
C LYS A 123 6.12 -14.07 -8.97
N GLU A 124 6.06 -13.45 -10.13
CA GLU A 124 6.05 -14.11 -11.45
C GLU A 124 4.69 -14.75 -11.81
N ASN A 125 4.66 -15.44 -12.95
CA ASN A 125 3.42 -15.78 -13.66
C ASN A 125 2.85 -17.14 -13.19
N ASP A 126 1.64 -17.12 -12.63
CA ASP A 126 0.87 -18.30 -12.26
C ASP A 126 -0.38 -18.41 -13.17
N ASP A 127 -0.72 -19.62 -13.62
CA ASP A 127 -1.89 -19.87 -14.47
C ASP A 127 -3.23 -19.71 -13.71
N ARG A 128 -3.20 -19.72 -12.37
CA ARG A 128 -4.37 -19.54 -11.50
C ARG A 128 -4.83 -18.08 -11.50
N LYS A 129 -6.15 -17.88 -11.51
CA LYS A 129 -6.72 -16.54 -11.30
C LYS A 129 -6.60 -16.12 -9.84
N SER A 130 -6.16 -14.88 -9.60
CA SER A 130 -5.88 -14.32 -8.27
C SER A 130 -7.00 -13.42 -7.75
N ASP A 131 -7.16 -13.36 -6.43
CA ASP A 131 -8.14 -12.48 -5.75
C ASP A 131 -7.66 -11.03 -5.71
N MET A 132 -6.34 -10.85 -5.71
CA MET A 132 -5.67 -9.56 -5.65
C MET A 132 -4.42 -9.60 -6.53
N VAL A 133 -4.07 -8.47 -7.14
CA VAL A 133 -2.83 -8.33 -7.92
C VAL A 133 -2.08 -7.07 -7.50
N VAL A 134 -0.76 -7.13 -7.55
CA VAL A 134 0.17 -6.02 -7.27
C VAL A 134 0.94 -5.67 -8.54
N LEU A 135 0.96 -4.39 -8.90
CA LEU A 135 1.89 -3.80 -9.86
C LEU A 135 2.93 -2.96 -9.12
N ASN A 136 4.13 -3.52 -8.97
CA ASN A 136 5.26 -2.86 -8.32
C ASN A 136 6.01 -1.99 -9.33
N GLY A 137 5.77 -0.67 -9.29
CA GLY A 137 6.51 0.34 -10.05
C GLY A 137 7.53 1.11 -9.20
N VAL A 138 8.03 0.51 -8.12
CA VAL A 138 9.13 1.05 -7.32
C VAL A 138 10.45 0.59 -7.96
N GLY A 139 10.92 1.32 -8.96
CA GLY A 139 12.14 0.99 -9.71
C GLY A 139 11.87 0.45 -11.12
N GLU A 140 12.84 -0.29 -11.66
CA GLU A 140 12.84 -0.73 -13.05
C GLU A 140 12.01 -2.01 -13.27
N CYS A 141 11.16 -2.00 -14.30
CA CYS A 141 10.38 -3.13 -14.77
C CYS A 141 10.73 -3.40 -16.24
N THR A 142 11.19 -4.60 -16.55
CA THR A 142 11.78 -4.95 -17.86
C THR A 142 10.78 -4.98 -19.01
N ASP A 143 9.54 -5.43 -18.76
CA ASP A 143 8.45 -5.44 -19.74
C ASP A 143 7.16 -4.90 -19.09
N PRO A 144 6.94 -3.57 -19.16
CA PRO A 144 5.82 -2.95 -18.46
C PRO A 144 4.46 -3.19 -19.12
N GLU A 145 4.43 -3.38 -20.45
CA GLU A 145 3.18 -3.69 -21.17
C GLU A 145 2.69 -5.10 -20.83
N VAL A 146 3.60 -6.09 -20.84
CA VAL A 146 3.27 -7.47 -20.40
C VAL A 146 2.94 -7.52 -18.91
N ALA A 147 3.64 -6.76 -18.05
CA ALA A 147 3.32 -6.68 -16.63
C ALA A 147 1.88 -6.16 -16.39
N VAL A 148 1.49 -5.03 -17.00
CA VAL A 148 0.13 -4.48 -16.87
C VAL A 148 -0.93 -5.42 -17.46
N LYS A 149 -0.65 -6.02 -18.62
CA LYS A 149 -1.55 -6.95 -19.28
C LYS A 149 -1.80 -8.19 -18.42
N ASN A 150 -0.74 -8.89 -18.01
CA ASN A 150 -0.85 -10.11 -17.20
C ASN A 150 -1.53 -9.79 -15.86
N ALA A 151 -1.19 -8.67 -15.23
CA ALA A 151 -1.80 -8.22 -13.99
C ALA A 151 -3.33 -8.09 -14.09
N TYR A 152 -3.86 -7.58 -15.21
CA TYR A 152 -5.31 -7.48 -15.42
C TYR A 152 -5.95 -8.79 -15.90
N GLU A 153 -5.27 -9.57 -16.74
CA GLU A 153 -5.77 -10.85 -17.24
C GLU A 153 -5.84 -11.93 -16.15
N THR A 154 -4.88 -11.97 -15.24
CA THR A 154 -4.79 -12.96 -14.14
C THR A 154 -5.74 -12.67 -12.98
N LEU A 155 -6.17 -11.42 -12.78
CA LEU A 155 -7.13 -11.06 -11.74
C LEU A 155 -8.51 -11.74 -11.97
N LYS A 156 -9.15 -12.25 -10.91
CA LYS A 156 -10.56 -12.72 -10.92
C LYS A 156 -11.54 -11.57 -11.13
N ASP A 157 -12.71 -11.86 -11.67
CA ASP A 157 -13.83 -10.90 -11.73
C ASP A 157 -14.27 -10.53 -10.30
N GLY A 158 -14.52 -9.24 -10.04
CA GLY A 158 -14.71 -8.69 -8.70
C GLY A 158 -13.42 -8.47 -7.90
N GLY A 159 -12.27 -8.97 -8.37
CA GLY A 159 -10.95 -8.85 -7.74
C GLY A 159 -10.39 -7.42 -7.77
N VAL A 160 -9.32 -7.19 -7.00
CA VAL A 160 -8.68 -5.86 -6.90
C VAL A 160 -7.21 -5.88 -7.34
N LEU A 161 -6.85 -4.96 -8.24
CA LEU A 161 -5.46 -4.65 -8.56
C LEU A 161 -5.03 -3.40 -7.77
N PHE A 162 -3.89 -3.49 -7.09
CA PHE A 162 -3.16 -2.36 -6.57
C PHE A 162 -1.95 -2.09 -7.45
N ALA A 163 -1.62 -0.82 -7.66
CA ALA A 163 -0.34 -0.43 -8.23
C ALA A 163 0.27 0.68 -7.40
N MET A 164 1.59 0.68 -7.22
CA MET A 164 2.33 1.82 -6.66
C MET A 164 3.53 2.11 -7.53
N CYS A 165 3.65 3.36 -8.00
CA CYS A 165 4.80 3.81 -8.78
C CYS A 165 5.44 5.04 -8.12
N ILE A 166 6.77 5.01 -8.05
CA ILE A 166 7.62 6.12 -7.62
C ILE A 166 8.35 6.66 -8.87
N GLY A 167 8.57 7.97 -8.96
CA GLY A 167 9.18 8.59 -10.14
C GLY A 167 8.27 8.63 -11.38
N GLN A 168 8.91 8.61 -12.55
CA GLN A 168 8.28 8.58 -13.87
C GLN A 168 8.74 7.34 -14.65
N THR A 169 8.38 6.17 -14.13
CA THR A 169 8.76 4.86 -14.70
C THR A 169 7.95 4.53 -15.97
N PRO A 170 8.46 3.67 -16.86
CA PRO A 170 7.68 3.12 -17.98
C PRO A 170 6.39 2.42 -17.51
N LEU A 171 6.44 1.68 -16.39
CA LEU A 171 5.27 1.01 -15.84
C LEU A 171 4.15 1.98 -15.44
N LYS A 172 4.51 3.16 -14.90
CA LYS A 172 3.55 4.22 -14.60
C LYS A 172 2.82 4.70 -15.86
N GLN A 173 3.54 4.91 -16.96
CA GLN A 173 2.94 5.32 -18.24
C GLN A 173 1.98 4.25 -18.77
N GLU A 174 2.34 2.96 -18.63
CA GLU A 174 1.50 1.84 -19.05
C GLU A 174 0.24 1.65 -18.19
N ILE A 175 0.35 1.82 -16.87
CA ILE A 175 -0.81 1.86 -15.96
C ILE A 175 -1.75 3.02 -16.32
N GLU A 176 -1.20 4.20 -16.66
CA GLU A 176 -1.98 5.36 -17.06
C GLU A 176 -2.62 5.20 -18.45
N ARG A 177 -1.98 4.45 -19.37
CA ARG A 177 -2.52 4.09 -20.68
C ARG A 177 -3.65 3.06 -20.58
N ALA A 178 -3.50 2.04 -19.72
CA ALA A 178 -4.48 0.98 -19.54
C ALA A 178 -5.70 1.40 -18.68
N PHE A 179 -5.48 2.24 -17.67
CA PHE A 179 -6.50 2.64 -16.69
C PHE A 179 -6.70 4.17 -16.62
N PRO A 180 -7.04 4.84 -17.74
CA PRO A 180 -7.03 6.31 -17.84
C PRO A 180 -8.08 7.00 -16.96
N ASN A 181 -9.16 6.30 -16.60
CA ASN A 181 -10.26 6.81 -15.77
C ASN A 181 -10.12 6.46 -14.27
N GLU A 182 -9.11 5.68 -13.88
CA GLU A 182 -9.04 5.13 -12.53
C GLU A 182 -8.45 6.09 -11.50
N LYS A 183 -8.87 5.92 -10.24
CA LYS A 183 -8.51 6.88 -9.19
C LYS A 183 -7.04 6.74 -8.78
N LYS A 184 -6.26 7.77 -9.12
CA LYS A 184 -4.91 8.03 -8.63
C LYS A 184 -4.94 8.62 -7.22
N TYR A 185 -4.05 8.12 -6.37
CA TYR A 185 -3.78 8.65 -5.02
C TYR A 185 -2.34 9.19 -5.02
N LEU A 186 -2.19 10.51 -5.13
CA LEU A 186 -0.91 11.21 -5.04
C LEU A 186 -0.62 11.51 -3.57
N LEU A 187 0.51 11.02 -3.05
CA LEU A 187 0.86 11.07 -1.62
C LEU A 187 2.22 11.75 -1.36
N ALA A 188 3.09 11.75 -2.36
CA ALA A 188 4.31 12.54 -2.45
C ALA A 188 4.41 13.11 -3.88
N PRO A 189 5.39 13.97 -4.23
CA PRO A 189 5.40 14.72 -5.50
C PRO A 189 5.27 13.89 -6.78
N ASP A 190 5.79 12.66 -6.76
CA ASP A 190 5.85 11.72 -7.89
C ASP A 190 5.37 10.30 -7.55
N CYS A 191 5.24 9.96 -6.26
CA CYS A 191 4.63 8.71 -5.78
C CYS A 191 3.11 8.69 -5.98
N VAL A 192 2.63 7.70 -6.74
CA VAL A 192 1.20 7.51 -7.03
C VAL A 192 0.79 6.07 -6.74
N ILE A 193 -0.37 5.89 -6.10
CA ILE A 193 -1.04 4.60 -5.91
C ILE A 193 -2.33 4.55 -6.74
N TRP A 194 -2.61 3.39 -7.35
CA TRP A 194 -3.88 3.06 -8.00
C TRP A 194 -4.58 1.93 -7.26
N LYS A 195 -5.91 1.88 -7.40
CA LYS A 195 -6.74 0.76 -6.98
C LYS A 195 -7.82 0.50 -8.02
N VAL A 196 -7.59 -0.48 -8.88
CA VAL A 196 -8.49 -0.87 -9.97
C VAL A 196 -9.34 -2.05 -9.51
N ARG A 197 -10.61 -2.11 -9.95
CA ARG A 197 -11.46 -3.30 -9.77
C ARG A 197 -11.88 -3.84 -11.14
N LYS A 198 -11.89 -5.16 -11.26
CA LYS A 198 -12.40 -5.92 -12.42
C LYS A 198 -13.82 -6.39 -12.15
#